data_AF-A0A822CQY4-F1
#
_entry.id   AF-A0A822CQY4-F1
#
_cell.length_a   1.000
_cell.length_b   1.000
_cell.length_c   1.000
_cell.angle_alpha   90.00
_cell.angle_beta   90.00
_cell.angle_gamma   90.00
#
_symmetry.space_group_name_H-M   'P 1'
#
loop_
_entity.id
_entity.type
_entity.pdbx_description
1 polymer ?
#
loop_
_entity_poly.entity_id
_entity_poly.type
_entity_poly.pdbx_seq_one_letter_code
_entity_poly.pdbx_strand_id
1 'polypeptide(L)'
;MFRPTMKLSNWITQKQYEQLSIRPNEVELAHLYYLPKAHKPGTPLRPIVFGLKHPAIKISKFLDELLRPLFDKIASNTTVTSRTEVIKWLHEWSKCNICQDSLLCTMDVRGGAMGSPLTLIIANCYMFFFEQDIVKQIKNSNGLYLRYTDDICITINWPIQHVYKRIDR
;
A
#
# COMPACT_ATOMS: atom_id res chain seq x y z
N MET A 1 -24.77 -4.78 26.99
CA MET A 1 -25.28 -3.54 26.37
C MET A 1 -25.30 -3.75 24.86
N PHE A 2 -26.46 -3.97 24.25
CA PHE A 2 -26.57 -4.18 22.80
C PHE A 2 -26.39 -2.83 22.09
N ARG A 3 -25.33 -2.68 21.28
CA ARG A 3 -25.21 -1.53 20.39
C ARG A 3 -26.24 -1.67 19.27
N PRO A 4 -27.04 -0.64 18.96
CA PRO A 4 -27.94 -0.68 17.81
C PRO A 4 -27.12 -0.92 16.53
N THR A 5 -27.69 -1.68 15.59
CA THR A 5 -27.05 -1.94 14.30
C THR A 5 -26.95 -0.65 13.49
N MET A 6 -25.98 -0.56 12.55
CA MET A 6 -25.79 0.64 11.71
C MET A 6 -27.07 1.10 10.98
N LYS A 7 -27.96 0.13 10.69
CA LYS A 7 -29.28 0.40 10.10
C LYS A 7 -30.23 1.07 11.10
N LEU A 8 -30.31 0.56 12.33
CA LEU A 8 -31.15 1.14 13.39
C LEU A 8 -30.70 2.54 13.80
N SER A 9 -29.43 2.87 13.61
CA SER A 9 -28.88 4.20 13.83
C SER A 9 -28.96 5.13 12.61
N ASN A 10 -29.56 4.70 11.48
CA ASN A 10 -29.64 5.44 10.21
C ASN A 10 -28.28 5.87 9.62
N TRP A 11 -27.20 5.14 9.91
CA TRP A 11 -25.87 5.44 9.35
C TRP A 11 -25.68 4.90 7.93
N ILE A 12 -26.53 3.97 7.53
CA ILE A 12 -26.57 3.41 6.17
C ILE A 12 -28.01 3.41 5.67
N THR A 13 -28.17 3.59 4.36
CA THR A 13 -29.47 3.52 3.68
C THR A 13 -29.99 2.08 3.59
N GLN A 14 -31.29 1.91 3.36
CA GLN A 14 -31.89 0.59 3.10
C GLN A 14 -31.20 -0.13 1.92
N LYS A 15 -30.90 0.61 0.84
CA LYS A 15 -30.19 0.07 -0.33
C LYS A 15 -28.79 -0.42 0.02
N GLN A 16 -28.02 0.35 0.79
CA GLN A 16 -26.70 -0.07 1.26
C GLN A 16 -26.79 -1.29 2.17
N TYR A 17 -27.78 -1.35 3.06
CA TYR A 17 -27.99 -2.52 3.91
C TYR A 17 -28.24 -3.79 3.08
N GLU A 18 -29.10 -3.70 2.06
CA GLU A 18 -29.37 -4.82 1.15
C GLU A 18 -28.13 -5.22 0.35
N GLN A 19 -27.35 -4.25 -0.13
CA GLN A 19 -26.09 -4.49 -0.85
C GLN A 19 -25.03 -5.15 0.03
N LEU A 20 -24.94 -4.77 1.32
CA LEU A 20 -23.99 -5.31 2.29
C LEU A 20 -24.43 -6.66 2.87
N SER A 21 -25.73 -6.97 2.80
CA SER A 21 -26.27 -8.23 3.30
C SER A 21 -25.75 -9.41 2.49
N ILE A 22 -25.33 -10.45 3.20
CA ILE A 22 -24.73 -11.65 2.63
C ILE A 22 -25.82 -12.71 2.49
N ARG A 23 -25.91 -13.34 1.31
CA ARG A 23 -26.75 -14.53 1.12
C ARG A 23 -25.90 -15.78 1.23
N PRO A 24 -26.36 -16.86 1.90
CA PRO A 24 -25.59 -18.10 2.04
C PRO A 24 -25.11 -18.68 0.71
N ASN A 25 -25.91 -18.54 -0.36
CA ASN A 25 -25.59 -19.08 -1.68
C ASN A 25 -24.55 -18.23 -2.45
N GLU A 26 -24.15 -17.07 -1.92
CA GLU A 26 -23.18 -16.16 -2.55
C GLU A 26 -21.79 -16.26 -1.94
N VAL A 27 -21.61 -17.03 -0.86
CA VAL A 27 -20.35 -17.12 -0.12
C VAL A 27 -19.71 -18.49 -0.18
N GLU A 28 -18.39 -18.50 -0.24
CA GLU A 28 -17.57 -19.72 -0.19
C GLU A 28 -16.45 -19.52 0.82
N LEU A 29 -15.99 -20.62 1.42
CA LEU A 29 -14.81 -20.63 2.27
C LEU A 29 -13.58 -20.26 1.43
N ALA A 30 -12.64 -19.54 2.04
CA ALA A 30 -11.40 -19.21 1.37
C ALA A 30 -10.56 -20.49 1.17
N HIS A 31 -9.96 -20.63 -0.01
CA HIS A 31 -9.11 -21.77 -0.36
C HIS A 31 -7.64 -21.39 -0.21
N LEU A 32 -6.85 -22.21 0.48
CA LEU A 32 -5.39 -22.06 0.53
C LEU A 32 -4.76 -22.92 -0.57
N TYR A 33 -3.96 -22.30 -1.41
CA TYR A 33 -3.15 -23.01 -2.41
C TYR A 33 -1.75 -22.40 -2.50
N TYR A 34 -0.85 -23.04 -3.22
CA TYR A 34 0.56 -22.65 -3.29
C TYR A 34 0.99 -22.37 -4.73
N LEU A 35 1.71 -21.28 -4.94
CA LEU A 35 2.34 -20.94 -6.22
C LEU A 35 3.86 -21.10 -6.13
N PRO A 36 4.52 -21.84 -7.04
CA PRO A 36 5.96 -22.00 -7.03
C PRO A 36 6.68 -20.70 -7.41
N LYS A 37 7.73 -20.33 -6.67
CA LYS A 37 8.66 -19.28 -7.06
C LYS A 37 9.79 -19.88 -7.90
N ALA A 38 9.51 -20.14 -9.18
CA ALA A 38 10.45 -20.78 -10.11
C ALA A 38 11.82 -20.08 -10.24
N HIS A 39 11.88 -18.78 -9.97
CA HIS A 39 13.11 -17.97 -10.02
C HIS A 39 13.98 -18.05 -8.75
N LYS A 40 13.57 -18.79 -7.71
CA LYS A 40 14.35 -18.96 -6.48
C LYS A 40 14.91 -20.38 -6.36
N PRO A 41 16.16 -20.56 -5.88
CA PRO A 41 16.73 -21.90 -5.64
C PRO A 41 15.82 -22.74 -4.75
N GLY A 42 15.66 -24.02 -5.08
CA GLY A 42 14.77 -24.94 -4.37
C GLY A 42 13.27 -24.70 -4.59
N THR A 43 12.90 -23.80 -5.51
CA THR A 43 11.51 -23.51 -5.94
C THR A 43 10.53 -23.38 -4.76
N PRO A 44 10.80 -22.49 -3.78
CA PRO A 44 9.95 -22.35 -2.61
C PRO A 44 8.52 -21.96 -3.02
N LEU A 45 7.55 -22.48 -2.28
CA LEU A 45 6.14 -22.23 -2.50
C LEU A 45 5.70 -20.90 -1.85
N ARG A 46 4.85 -20.14 -2.55
CA ARG A 46 4.15 -18.96 -2.02
C ARG A 46 2.72 -19.40 -1.64
N PRO A 47 2.33 -19.39 -0.36
CA PRO A 47 0.94 -19.60 0.01
C PRO A 47 0.08 -18.45 -0.49
N ILE A 48 -1.09 -18.76 -1.05
CA ILE A 48 -2.10 -17.82 -1.53
C ILE A 48 -3.44 -18.22 -0.91
N VAL A 49 -4.12 -17.26 -0.30
CA VAL A 49 -5.49 -17.42 0.18
C VAL A 49 -6.44 -16.86 -0.89
N PHE A 50 -7.13 -17.76 -1.60
CA PHE A 50 -8.16 -17.39 -2.56
C PHE A 50 -9.48 -17.15 -1.84
N GLY A 51 -9.90 -15.88 -1.73
CA GLY A 51 -11.08 -15.48 -0.96
C GLY A 51 -12.09 -14.63 -1.73
N LEU A 52 -12.27 -14.80 -3.05
CA LEU A 52 -13.10 -13.88 -3.84
C LEU A 52 -14.59 -13.85 -3.43
N LYS A 53 -15.09 -14.90 -2.77
CA LYS A 53 -16.47 -15.00 -2.26
C LYS A 53 -16.54 -15.08 -0.73
N HIS A 54 -15.53 -14.59 -0.02
CA HIS A 54 -15.56 -14.65 1.45
C HIS A 54 -16.67 -13.73 2.02
N PRO A 55 -17.26 -14.05 3.20
CA PRO A 55 -18.35 -13.25 3.79
C PRO A 55 -18.05 -11.75 3.90
N ALA A 56 -16.82 -11.39 4.27
CA ALA A 56 -16.44 -9.98 4.44
C ALA A 56 -16.24 -9.18 3.12
N ILE A 57 -16.49 -9.74 1.92
CA ILE A 57 -16.04 -9.12 0.66
C ILE A 57 -16.85 -7.86 0.34
N LYS A 58 -18.16 -7.89 0.60
CA LYS A 58 -19.08 -6.78 0.35
C LYS A 58 -18.74 -5.58 1.22
N ILE A 59 -18.53 -5.80 2.52
CA ILE A 59 -18.14 -4.73 3.45
C ILE A 59 -16.72 -4.24 3.15
N SER A 60 -15.79 -5.11 2.74
CA SER A 60 -14.43 -4.70 2.36
C SER A 60 -14.45 -3.77 1.14
N LYS A 61 -15.24 -4.10 0.11
CA LYS A 61 -15.40 -3.25 -1.09
C LYS A 61 -16.07 -1.92 -0.75
N PHE A 62 -17.13 -1.95 0.05
CA PHE A 62 -17.81 -0.72 0.46
C PHE A 62 -16.88 0.23 1.23
N LEU A 63 -16.08 -0.29 2.16
CA LEU A 63 -15.07 0.50 2.85
C LEU A 63 -13.97 0.99 1.88
N ASP A 64 -13.60 0.17 0.89
CA ASP A 64 -12.63 0.58 -0.12
C ASP A 64 -13.12 1.77 -0.94
N GLU A 65 -14.36 1.73 -1.42
CA GLU A 65 -14.98 2.83 -2.15
C GLU A 65 -15.03 4.15 -1.35
N LEU A 66 -15.22 4.07 -0.03
CA LEU A 66 -15.23 5.24 0.84
C LEU A 66 -13.84 5.80 1.12
N LEU A 67 -12.85 4.93 1.34
CA LEU A 67 -11.51 5.33 1.79
C LEU A 67 -10.56 5.65 0.64
N ARG A 68 -10.73 5.00 -0.53
CA ARG A 68 -9.86 5.15 -1.69
C ARG A 68 -9.66 6.61 -2.12
N PRO A 69 -10.72 7.43 -2.32
CA PRO A 69 -10.54 8.80 -2.78
C PRO A 69 -9.83 9.69 -1.76
N LEU A 70 -10.01 9.42 -0.46
CA LEU A 70 -9.32 10.13 0.62
C LEU A 70 -7.83 9.79 0.62
N PHE A 71 -7.51 8.50 0.48
CA PHE A 71 -6.14 8.03 0.37
C PHE A 71 -5.43 8.63 -0.85
N ASP A 72 -6.05 8.55 -2.03
CA ASP A 72 -5.46 9.05 -3.28
C ASP A 72 -5.17 10.56 -3.21
N LYS A 73 -6.07 11.33 -2.59
CA LYS A 73 -5.87 12.77 -2.37
C LYS A 73 -4.64 13.05 -1.50
N ILE A 74 -4.46 12.29 -0.43
CA ILE A 74 -3.41 12.51 0.56
C ILE A 74 -2.05 11.96 0.11
N ALA A 75 -2.05 10.82 -0.59
CA ALA A 75 -0.85 10.08 -0.96
C ALA A 75 -0.30 10.42 -2.36
N SER A 76 -1.00 11.25 -3.14
CA SER A 76 -0.63 11.62 -4.52
C SER A 76 0.79 12.15 -4.71
N ASN A 77 1.41 12.72 -3.67
CA ASN A 77 2.76 13.29 -3.74
C ASN A 77 3.88 12.27 -3.44
N THR A 78 3.55 11.11 -2.88
CA THR A 78 4.54 10.09 -2.44
C THR A 78 4.30 8.74 -3.08
N THR A 79 3.06 8.45 -3.50
CA THR A 79 2.64 7.16 -4.01
C THR A 79 2.38 7.25 -5.51
N VAL A 80 3.03 6.37 -6.28
CA VAL A 80 2.81 6.20 -7.71
C VAL A 80 1.91 5.01 -7.98
N THR A 81 1.15 5.07 -9.07
CA THR A 81 0.18 4.01 -9.44
C THR A 81 0.68 3.13 -10.58
N SER A 82 1.76 3.55 -11.26
CA SER A 82 2.36 2.81 -12.36
C SER A 82 3.89 2.85 -12.31
N ARG A 83 4.52 1.76 -12.74
CA ARG A 83 5.98 1.69 -12.95
C ARG A 83 6.48 2.75 -13.92
N THR A 84 5.68 3.14 -14.92
CA THR A 84 6.06 4.20 -15.87
C THR A 84 6.08 5.58 -15.23
N GLU A 85 5.29 5.82 -14.18
CA GLU A 85 5.32 7.08 -13.44
C GLU A 85 6.63 7.21 -12.66
N VAL A 86 7.12 6.12 -12.05
CA VAL A 86 8.42 6.13 -11.35
C VAL A 86 9.53 6.63 -12.28
N ILE A 87 9.61 6.10 -13.50
CA ILE A 87 10.62 6.49 -14.48
C ILE A 87 10.48 7.96 -14.85
N LYS A 88 9.26 8.44 -15.10
CA LYS A 88 9.00 9.85 -15.43
C LYS A 88 9.44 10.78 -14.30
N TRP A 89 9.07 10.48 -13.06
CA TRP A 89 9.43 11.28 -11.90
C TRP A 89 10.94 11.29 -11.66
N LEU A 90 11.60 10.13 -11.75
CA LEU A 90 13.05 10.05 -11.66
C LEU A 90 13.74 10.85 -12.77
N HIS A 91 13.26 10.75 -14.00
CA HIS A 91 13.81 11.51 -15.13
C HIS A 91 13.68 13.02 -14.90
N GLU A 92 12.49 13.52 -14.56
CA GLU A 92 12.28 14.95 -14.30
C GLU A 92 13.10 15.46 -13.12
N TRP A 93 13.17 14.70 -12.03
CA TRP A 93 14.01 15.05 -10.88
C TRP A 93 15.49 15.07 -11.25
N SER A 94 15.97 14.10 -12.02
CA SER A 94 17.39 13.99 -12.38
C SER A 94 17.93 15.18 -13.17
N LYS A 95 17.07 15.90 -13.93
CA LYS A 95 17.48 17.06 -14.75
C LYS A 95 18.06 18.21 -13.93
N CYS A 96 17.59 18.40 -12.70
CA CYS A 96 17.94 19.57 -11.88
C CYS A 96 18.61 19.20 -10.54
N ASN A 97 18.52 17.93 -10.13
CA ASN A 97 18.88 17.54 -8.76
C ASN A 97 20.00 16.50 -8.68
N ILE A 98 20.46 15.90 -9.78
CA ILE A 98 21.52 14.90 -9.71
C ILE A 98 22.89 15.55 -9.43
N CYS A 99 23.65 14.98 -8.49
CA CYS A 99 25.02 15.38 -8.17
C CYS A 99 25.90 14.14 -7.98
N GLN A 100 27.21 14.36 -7.79
CA GLN A 100 28.18 13.27 -7.70
C GLN A 100 27.97 12.36 -6.47
N ASP A 101 27.32 12.87 -5.42
CA ASP A 101 26.98 12.15 -4.19
C ASP A 101 25.53 11.62 -4.18
N SER A 102 24.80 11.71 -5.30
CA SER A 102 23.43 11.21 -5.38
C SER A 102 23.39 9.69 -5.20
N LEU A 103 22.71 9.23 -4.15
CA LEU A 103 22.49 7.81 -3.88
C LEU A 103 21.07 7.41 -4.26
N LEU A 104 20.94 6.35 -5.06
CA LEU A 104 19.66 5.68 -5.34
C LEU A 104 19.55 4.42 -4.47
N CYS A 105 18.48 4.33 -3.68
CA CYS A 105 18.16 3.18 -2.85
C CYS A 105 16.77 2.65 -3.19
N THR A 106 16.66 1.34 -3.30
CA THR A 106 15.37 0.65 -3.38
C THR A 106 15.17 -0.24 -2.16
N MET A 107 13.95 -0.26 -1.64
CA MET A 107 13.59 -1.05 -0.46
C MET A 107 12.29 -1.80 -0.74
N ASP A 108 12.24 -3.06 -0.33
CA ASP A 108 11.05 -3.90 -0.38
C ASP A 108 10.42 -3.95 1.01
N VAL A 109 9.18 -3.46 1.13
CA VAL A 109 8.42 -3.51 2.37
C VAL A 109 7.72 -4.86 2.46
N ARG A 110 8.09 -5.66 3.46
CA ARG A 110 7.40 -6.93 3.71
C ARG A 110 6.01 -6.68 4.28
N GLY A 111 4.99 -6.87 3.44
CA GLY A 111 3.57 -6.69 3.78
C GLY A 111 2.85 -7.96 4.28
N GLY A 112 1.62 -7.75 4.75
CA GLY A 112 0.69 -8.79 5.22
C GLY A 112 0.02 -9.57 4.09
N ALA A 113 -0.83 -10.54 4.44
CA ALA A 113 -1.50 -11.41 3.47
C ALA A 113 -2.37 -10.62 2.48
N MET A 114 -2.11 -10.80 1.18
CA MET A 114 -2.93 -10.24 0.10
C MET A 114 -4.22 -11.07 -0.04
N GLY A 115 -5.39 -10.43 -0.06
CA GLY A 115 -6.64 -11.16 -0.26
C GLY A 115 -7.93 -10.34 -0.20
N SER A 116 -7.96 -9.23 0.56
CA SER A 116 -9.11 -8.31 0.63
C SER A 116 -8.75 -6.91 0.15
N PRO A 117 -9.63 -6.22 -0.61
CA PRO A 117 -9.46 -4.81 -0.99
C PRO A 117 -9.18 -3.89 0.22
N LEU A 118 -9.84 -4.16 1.35
CA LEU A 118 -9.68 -3.38 2.57
C LEU A 118 -8.26 -3.48 3.14
N THR A 119 -7.65 -4.66 3.08
CA THR A 119 -6.29 -4.89 3.58
C THR A 119 -5.29 -4.01 2.84
N LEU A 120 -5.46 -3.85 1.53
CA LEU A 120 -4.59 -2.99 0.72
C LEU A 120 -4.72 -1.52 1.12
N ILE A 121 -5.92 -1.03 1.40
CA ILE A 121 -6.11 0.36 1.87
C ILE A 121 -5.51 0.56 3.25
N ILE A 122 -5.79 -0.34 4.19
CA ILE A 122 -5.29 -0.20 5.56
C ILE A 122 -3.75 -0.22 5.55
N ALA A 123 -3.14 -1.13 4.79
CA ALA A 123 -1.70 -1.18 4.62
C ALA A 123 -1.15 0.13 4.01
N ASN A 124 -1.81 0.66 2.98
CA ASN A 124 -1.44 1.93 2.36
C ASN A 124 -1.57 3.12 3.32
N CYS A 125 -2.64 3.19 4.12
CA CYS A 125 -2.82 4.21 5.14
C CYS A 125 -1.73 4.12 6.22
N TYR A 126 -1.43 2.92 6.70
CA TYR A 126 -0.35 2.71 7.66
C TYR A 126 1.00 3.17 7.10
N MET A 127 1.32 2.75 5.87
CA MET A 127 2.55 3.14 5.18
C MET A 127 2.63 4.66 4.99
N PHE A 128 1.53 5.32 4.67
CA PHE A 128 1.47 6.77 4.58
C PHE A 128 1.85 7.46 5.90
N PHE A 129 1.35 6.99 7.04
CA PHE A 129 1.74 7.57 8.34
C PHE A 129 3.20 7.28 8.69
N PHE A 130 3.65 6.05 8.43
CA PHE A 130 5.01 5.63 8.68
C PHE A 130 6.04 6.41 7.84
N GLU A 131 5.74 6.68 6.57
CA GLU A 131 6.69 7.32 5.65
C GLU A 131 6.87 8.82 5.88
N GLN A 132 6.01 9.49 6.66
CA GLN A 132 6.06 10.95 6.82
C GLN A 132 7.42 11.47 7.28
N ASP A 133 8.05 10.80 8.24
CA ASP A 133 9.33 11.25 8.78
C ASP A 133 10.49 10.95 7.83
N ILE A 134 10.40 9.85 7.08
CA ILE A 134 11.37 9.51 6.03
C ILE A 134 11.30 10.55 4.90
N VAL A 135 10.09 10.86 4.43
CA VAL A 135 9.84 11.85 3.37
C VAL A 135 10.36 13.22 3.76
N LYS A 136 10.18 13.66 5.02
CA LYS A 136 10.75 14.92 5.51
C LYS A 136 12.28 14.94 5.42
N GLN A 137 12.94 13.85 5.82
CA GLN A 137 14.40 13.77 5.77
C GLN A 137 14.93 13.81 4.34
N ILE A 138 14.28 13.09 3.42
CA ILE A 138 14.65 13.05 2.00
C ILE A 138 14.45 14.42 1.34
N LYS A 139 13.35 15.12 1.67
CA LYS A 139 13.14 16.48 1.17
C LYS A 139 14.24 17.44 1.64
N ASN A 140 14.71 17.31 2.88
CA ASN A 140 15.83 18.09 3.41
C ASN A 140 17.17 17.80 2.70
N SER A 141 17.29 16.65 2.03
CA SER A 141 18.46 16.33 1.20
C SER A 141 18.26 16.68 -0.28
N ASN A 142 17.24 17.47 -0.65
CA ASN A 142 16.83 17.68 -2.05
C ASN A 142 16.61 16.36 -2.83
N GLY A 143 16.31 15.29 -2.11
CA GLY A 143 16.10 13.96 -2.64
C GLY A 143 14.67 13.74 -3.12
N LEU A 144 14.40 12.54 -3.63
CA LEU A 144 13.10 12.09 -4.10
C LEU A 144 12.66 10.85 -3.32
N TYR A 145 11.41 10.81 -2.89
CA TYR A 145 10.79 9.62 -2.33
C TYR A 145 9.61 9.23 -3.21
N LEU A 146 9.60 7.99 -3.68
CA LEU A 146 8.50 7.40 -4.44
C LEU A 146 8.17 6.02 -3.86
N ARG A 147 6.89 5.72 -3.71
CA ARG A 147 6.41 4.40 -3.29
C ARG A 147 5.45 3.83 -4.32
N TYR A 148 5.66 2.57 -4.69
CA TYR A 148 4.78 1.78 -5.54
C TYR A 148 4.33 0.53 -4.78
N THR A 149 3.16 0.59 -4.15
CA THR A 149 2.64 -0.50 -3.31
C THR A 149 3.66 -0.91 -2.22
N ASP A 150 4.37 -2.02 -2.43
CA ASP A 150 5.36 -2.61 -1.53
C ASP A 150 6.79 -2.14 -1.83
N ASP A 151 7.03 -1.55 -3.01
CA ASP A 151 8.34 -1.09 -3.45
C ASP A 151 8.55 0.40 -3.11
N ILE A 152 9.66 0.74 -2.46
CA ILE A 152 10.08 2.12 -2.19
C ILE A 152 11.33 2.43 -3.00
N CYS A 153 11.34 3.61 -3.63
CA CYS A 153 12.46 4.17 -4.38
C CYS A 153 12.82 5.54 -3.77
N ILE A 154 14.07 5.68 -3.34
CA ILE A 154 14.58 6.86 -2.66
C ILE A 154 15.82 7.35 -3.38
N THR A 155 15.90 8.66 -3.63
CA THR A 155 17.15 9.34 -3.97
C THR A 155 17.54 10.31 -2.84
N ILE A 156 18.83 10.39 -2.53
CA ILE A 156 19.37 11.26 -1.48
C ILE A 156 20.57 12.00 -2.05
N ASN A 157 20.62 13.34 -1.89
CA ASN A 157 21.80 14.14 -2.25
C ASN A 157 22.52 14.60 -0.98
N TRP A 158 22.99 13.66 -0.19
CA TRP A 158 23.86 13.93 0.95
C TRP A 158 25.21 13.25 0.75
N PRO A 159 26.29 13.85 1.27
CA PRO A 159 27.55 13.15 1.39
C PRO A 159 27.34 11.82 2.13
N ILE A 160 27.88 10.72 1.61
CA ILE A 160 27.68 9.35 2.11
C ILE A 160 27.91 9.22 3.63
N GLN A 161 28.83 10.02 4.18
CA GLN A 161 29.19 10.05 5.60
C GLN A 161 28.04 10.48 6.53
N HIS A 162 27.14 11.33 6.06
CA HIS A 162 25.97 11.78 6.82
C HIS A 162 24.86 10.71 6.86
N VAL A 163 24.79 9.88 5.81
CA VAL A 163 23.81 8.80 5.69
C VAL A 163 24.12 7.69 6.70
N TYR A 164 25.38 7.23 6.78
CA TYR A 164 25.78 6.17 7.73
C TYR A 164 25.52 6.54 9.19
N LYS A 165 25.79 7.78 9.60
CA LYS A 165 25.53 8.25 10.99
C LYS A 165 24.06 8.21 11.40
N ARG A 166 23.12 8.15 10.45
CA ARG A 166 21.67 8.08 10.73
C ARG A 166 21.08 6.69 10.61
N ILE A 167 21.72 5.79 9.88
CA ILE A 167 21.25 4.39 9.73
C ILE A 167 21.61 3.57 10.99
N ASP A 168 22.73 3.88 11.65
CA ASP A 168 23.21 3.16 12.84
C ASP A 168 22.61 3.65 14.18
N ARG A 169 21.46 4.33 14.16
CA ARG A 169 20.72 4.76 15.36
C ARG A 169 19.36 4.07 15.43
#